data_AF-A0AAW0Y9L2-F1
#
_entry.id   AF-A0AAW0Y9L2-F1
#
_cell.length_a   1.000
_cell.length_b   1.000
_cell.length_c   1.000
_cell.angle_alpha   90.00
_cell.angle_beta   90.00
_cell.angle_gamma   90.00
#
_symmetry.space_group_name_H-M   'P 1'
#
loop_
_entity.id
_entity.type
_entity.pdbx_description
1 polymer ?
#
loop_
_entity_poly.entity_id
_entity_poly.type
_entity_poly.pdbx_seq_one_letter_code
_entity_poly.pdbx_strand_id
1 'polypeptide(L)'
;MESAGISLDDHLGPPPGMSDTLQEPDCISVLDLPFSMFAFEHLQGVRFRDNLTTSAEEEISTVGSETDVSVWGHQVATALTTNSSSWVLYTLATQYWRVKADPYQAVECVRRALHFSPRNYCYIPKVHLGNILHRARRSDEAVLVLHAAIDHYRHSPVAHITLGNVYATLAFYNVSVLCFENALYMSPGDQSL
;
A
#
# COMPACT_ATOMS: atom_id res chain seq x y z
N MET A 1 -2.68 -9.29 1.44
CA MET A 1 -2.70 -9.88 0.07
C MET A 1 -3.03 -11.36 0.13
N GLU A 2 -2.47 -12.10 1.07
CA GLU A 2 -2.77 -13.53 1.30
C GLU A 2 -4.27 -13.79 1.58
N SER A 3 -4.93 -12.93 2.37
CA SER A 3 -6.39 -13.01 2.58
C SER A 3 -7.23 -12.83 1.32
N ALA A 4 -6.63 -12.32 0.23
CA ALA A 4 -7.25 -12.21 -1.09
C ALA A 4 -6.87 -13.39 -2.03
N GLY A 5 -6.22 -14.42 -1.50
CA GLY A 5 -5.78 -15.61 -2.24
C GLY A 5 -4.53 -15.41 -3.08
N ILE A 6 -3.72 -14.38 -2.80
CA ILE A 6 -2.49 -14.07 -3.54
C ILE A 6 -1.30 -14.59 -2.73
N SER A 7 -0.60 -15.60 -3.27
CA SER A 7 0.67 -16.10 -2.74
C SER A 7 1.77 -15.09 -3.05
N LEU A 8 2.43 -14.54 -2.02
CA LEU A 8 3.50 -13.55 -2.23
C LEU A 8 4.78 -14.20 -2.77
N ASP A 9 5.07 -15.43 -2.33
CA ASP A 9 6.26 -16.19 -2.73
C ASP A 9 6.28 -16.48 -4.24
N ASP A 10 5.11 -16.57 -4.88
CA ASP A 10 4.97 -16.78 -6.32
C ASP A 10 5.43 -15.57 -7.14
N HIS A 11 5.58 -14.41 -6.50
CA HIS A 11 5.96 -13.16 -7.14
C HIS A 11 7.37 -12.69 -6.80
N LEU A 12 7.90 -13.05 -5.63
CA LEU A 12 9.19 -12.54 -5.16
C LEU A 12 10.37 -13.10 -5.95
N GLY A 13 11.42 -12.28 -6.07
CA GLY A 13 12.69 -12.68 -6.66
C GLY A 13 13.46 -13.64 -5.72
N PRO A 14 14.52 -14.28 -6.23
CA PRO A 14 15.38 -15.11 -5.39
C PRO A 14 16.01 -14.27 -4.27
N PRO A 15 16.27 -14.87 -3.10
CA PRO A 15 17.01 -14.19 -2.05
C PRO A 15 18.43 -13.83 -2.54
N PRO A 16 19.01 -12.72 -2.05
CA PRO A 16 20.36 -12.29 -2.43
C PRO A 16 21.41 -13.30 -1.98
N GLY A 17 22.47 -13.46 -2.78
CA GLY A 17 23.67 -14.19 -2.39
C GLY A 17 24.47 -13.46 -1.31
N MET A 18 25.37 -14.16 -0.60
CA MET A 18 26.18 -13.59 0.49
C MET A 18 27.06 -12.38 0.08
N SER A 19 27.42 -12.27 -1.21
CA SER A 19 28.26 -11.20 -1.74
C SER A 19 27.48 -10.13 -2.52
N ASP A 20 26.16 -10.28 -2.63
CA ASP A 20 25.35 -9.40 -3.47
C ASP A 20 25.14 -8.05 -2.79
N THR A 21 25.13 -6.99 -3.60
CA THR A 21 24.73 -5.66 -3.12
C THR A 21 23.22 -5.59 -3.09
N LEU A 22 22.65 -5.34 -1.90
CA LEU A 22 21.21 -5.19 -1.76
C LEU A 22 20.72 -3.98 -2.54
N GLN A 23 19.61 -4.16 -3.25
CA GLN A 23 19.01 -3.15 -4.10
C GLN A 23 17.66 -2.76 -3.51
N GLU A 24 17.28 -1.51 -3.67
CA GLU A 24 15.96 -1.02 -3.28
C GLU A 24 15.05 -0.97 -4.51
N PRO A 25 13.74 -1.20 -4.38
CA PRO A 25 12.83 -1.19 -5.51
C PRO A 25 12.62 0.22 -6.06
N ASP A 26 13.17 0.49 -7.24
CA ASP A 26 12.96 1.76 -7.96
C ASP A 26 11.85 1.60 -9.02
N CYS A 27 10.62 1.91 -8.60
CA CYS A 27 9.46 1.82 -9.47
C CYS A 27 9.51 2.83 -10.63
N ILE A 28 10.22 3.96 -10.47
CA ILE A 28 10.28 5.02 -11.47
C ILE A 28 11.14 4.60 -12.65
N SER A 29 12.33 4.04 -12.39
CA SER A 29 13.23 3.57 -13.45
C SER A 29 12.71 2.33 -14.17
N VAL A 30 11.94 1.47 -13.47
CA VAL A 30 11.34 0.27 -14.05
C VAL A 30 10.27 0.60 -15.10
N LEU A 31 9.49 1.65 -14.90
CA LEU A 31 8.45 2.09 -15.84
C LEU A 31 8.22 3.58 -15.74
N ASP A 32 8.40 4.32 -16.83
CA ASP A 32 7.97 5.71 -16.91
C ASP A 32 6.43 5.79 -16.97
N LEU A 33 5.83 6.44 -15.96
CA LEU A 33 4.38 6.61 -15.82
C LEU A 33 4.06 8.09 -15.53
N PRO A 34 4.04 8.96 -16.57
CA PRO A 34 3.77 10.38 -16.38
C PRO A 34 2.34 10.63 -15.88
N PHE A 35 1.38 9.79 -16.26
CA PHE A 35 -0.02 9.91 -15.87
C PHE A 35 -0.73 8.56 -15.84
N SER A 36 -1.70 8.40 -14.94
CA SER A 36 -2.64 7.27 -14.93
C SER A 36 -4.02 7.71 -14.46
N MET A 37 -5.05 7.39 -15.26
CA MET A 37 -6.46 7.63 -14.91
C MET A 37 -6.89 6.93 -13.61
N PHE A 38 -6.19 5.86 -13.23
CA PHE A 38 -6.50 5.05 -12.06
C PHE A 38 -5.79 5.51 -10.78
N ALA A 39 -4.86 6.46 -10.89
CA ALA A 39 -3.92 6.79 -9.84
C ALA A 39 -4.29 8.02 -9.00
N PHE A 40 -5.52 8.52 -9.09
CA PHE A 40 -6.02 9.67 -8.31
C PHE A 40 -5.18 10.96 -8.47
N GLU A 41 -4.67 11.22 -9.68
CA GLU A 41 -3.82 12.39 -10.01
C GLU A 41 -4.45 13.77 -9.73
N HIS A 42 -5.76 13.81 -9.49
CA HIS A 42 -6.50 15.02 -9.14
C HIS A 42 -6.34 15.39 -7.65
N LEU A 43 -5.94 14.44 -6.80
CA LEU A 43 -5.64 14.68 -5.40
C LEU A 43 -4.30 15.41 -5.30
N GLN A 44 -4.26 16.50 -4.56
CA GLN A 44 -3.04 17.28 -4.38
C GLN A 44 -1.92 16.47 -3.73
N GLY A 45 -2.23 15.53 -2.83
CA GLY A 45 -1.22 14.66 -2.22
C GLY A 45 -0.55 13.74 -3.23
N VAL A 46 -1.26 13.33 -4.29
CA VAL A 46 -0.70 12.54 -5.38
C VAL A 46 0.02 13.42 -6.40
N ARG A 47 -0.59 14.56 -6.75
CA ARG A 47 -0.05 15.49 -7.74
C ARG A 47 1.27 16.12 -7.29
N PHE A 48 1.36 16.50 -6.02
CA PHE A 48 2.53 17.14 -5.39
C PHE A 48 3.19 16.18 -4.39
N ARG A 49 3.30 14.91 -4.77
CA ARG A 49 3.81 13.81 -3.93
C ARG A 49 5.26 13.99 -3.49
N ASP A 50 6.04 14.76 -4.24
CA ASP A 50 7.40 15.20 -3.93
C ASP A 50 7.48 16.03 -2.63
N ASN A 51 6.38 16.68 -2.25
CA ASN A 51 6.30 17.49 -1.03
C ASN A 51 5.73 16.73 0.18
N LEU A 52 5.41 15.45 0.06
CA LEU A 52 4.88 14.68 1.17
C LEU A 52 5.98 14.41 2.21
N THR A 53 5.57 14.43 3.48
CA THR A 53 6.42 14.07 4.62
C THR A 53 5.67 13.09 5.50
N THR A 54 6.35 12.07 6.00
CA THR A 54 5.78 11.09 6.92
C THR A 54 6.81 10.76 8.00
N SER A 55 6.34 10.23 9.14
CA SER A 55 7.20 9.63 10.15
C SER A 55 7.32 8.12 9.92
N ALA A 56 8.41 7.52 10.41
CA ALA A 56 8.56 6.07 10.42
C ALA A 56 7.45 5.40 11.23
N GLU A 57 6.98 4.26 10.75
CA GLU A 57 6.00 3.44 11.46
C GLU A 57 6.75 2.51 12.42
N GLU A 58 6.53 2.64 13.74
CA GLU A 58 7.16 1.74 14.73
C GLU A 58 6.61 0.30 14.67
N GLU A 59 5.48 0.09 13.97
CA GLU A 59 4.68 -1.16 14.03
C GLU A 59 4.66 -2.02 12.75
N ILE A 60 5.30 -1.63 11.64
CA ILE A 60 5.45 -2.55 10.48
C ILE A 60 6.79 -3.26 10.59
N SER A 61 6.84 -4.36 11.34
CA SER A 61 8.06 -5.17 11.48
C SER A 61 8.04 -6.51 10.74
N THR A 62 6.93 -6.91 10.12
CA THR A 62 6.87 -8.19 9.40
C THR A 62 5.98 -8.14 8.16
N VAL A 63 6.53 -8.53 7.00
CA VAL A 63 5.78 -8.80 5.77
C VAL A 63 6.22 -10.17 5.27
N GLY A 64 5.39 -11.19 5.49
CA GLY A 64 5.73 -12.58 5.16
C GLY A 64 6.73 -13.20 6.15
N SER A 65 7.61 -14.08 5.66
CA SER A 65 8.59 -14.81 6.48
C SER A 65 9.95 -14.11 6.62
N GLU A 66 10.24 -13.10 5.81
CA GLU A 66 11.50 -12.37 5.83
C GLU A 66 11.42 -11.18 6.80
N THR A 67 12.32 -11.15 7.77
CA THR A 67 12.34 -10.11 8.81
C THR A 67 13.26 -8.95 8.43
N ASP A 68 14.21 -9.16 7.52
CA ASP A 68 15.04 -8.07 7.00
C ASP A 68 14.36 -7.38 5.82
N VAL A 69 13.84 -6.17 6.09
CA VAL A 69 13.23 -5.27 5.10
C VAL A 69 14.13 -5.05 3.89
N SER A 70 15.46 -5.05 4.08
CA SER A 70 16.44 -4.84 3.00
C SER A 70 16.53 -6.04 2.07
N VAL A 71 16.50 -7.25 2.62
CA VAL A 71 16.47 -8.51 1.84
C VAL A 71 15.18 -8.59 1.04
N TRP A 72 14.04 -8.34 1.69
CA TRP A 72 12.75 -8.31 1.03
C TRP A 72 12.69 -7.23 -0.07
N GLY A 73 13.21 -6.03 0.20
CA GLY A 73 13.34 -4.96 -0.79
C GLY A 73 14.14 -5.37 -2.02
N HIS A 74 15.26 -6.07 -1.83
CA HIS A 74 16.06 -6.60 -2.93
C HIS A 74 15.29 -7.64 -3.76
N GLN A 75 14.58 -8.57 -3.12
CA GLN A 75 13.77 -9.56 -3.84
C GLN A 75 12.69 -8.90 -4.71
N VAL A 76 12.03 -7.86 -4.19
CA VAL A 76 11.03 -7.07 -4.94
C VAL A 76 11.70 -6.30 -6.09
N ALA A 77 12.85 -5.66 -5.85
CA ALA A 77 13.60 -4.92 -6.87
C ALA A 77 13.99 -5.84 -8.03
N THR A 78 14.60 -6.98 -7.74
CA THR A 78 15.00 -7.98 -8.73
C THR A 78 13.79 -8.50 -9.51
N ALA A 79 12.69 -8.83 -8.83
CA ALA A 79 11.47 -9.28 -9.49
C ALA A 79 10.88 -8.22 -10.42
N LEU A 80 10.88 -6.93 -10.03
CA LEU A 80 10.37 -5.84 -10.86
C LEU A 80 11.14 -5.68 -12.17
N THR A 81 12.45 -5.95 -12.19
CA THR A 81 13.23 -5.90 -13.45
C THR A 81 12.81 -6.99 -14.44
N THR A 82 12.30 -8.11 -13.95
CA THR A 82 11.81 -9.22 -14.79
C THR A 82 10.35 -9.07 -15.17
N ASN A 83 9.52 -8.50 -14.29
CA ASN A 83 8.10 -8.25 -14.53
C ASN A 83 7.70 -6.83 -14.12
N SER A 84 7.91 -5.89 -15.04
CA SER A 84 7.62 -4.46 -14.86
C SER A 84 6.13 -4.10 -14.94
N SER A 85 5.23 -5.08 -15.11
CA SER A 85 3.77 -4.87 -15.19
C SER A 85 3.01 -5.51 -14.03
N SER A 86 3.71 -6.13 -13.07
CA SER A 86 3.09 -6.78 -11.92
C SER A 86 2.58 -5.78 -10.90
N TRP A 87 1.25 -5.61 -10.83
CA TRP A 87 0.62 -4.77 -9.80
C TRP A 87 0.92 -5.29 -8.38
N VAL A 88 1.15 -6.60 -8.21
CA VAL A 88 1.52 -7.21 -6.93
C VAL A 88 2.90 -6.73 -6.50
N LEU A 89 3.90 -6.78 -7.40
CA LEU A 89 5.25 -6.31 -7.09
C LEU A 89 5.28 -4.82 -6.78
N TYR A 90 4.53 -4.00 -7.52
CA TYR A 90 4.39 -2.58 -7.19
C TYR A 90 3.69 -2.35 -5.84
N THR A 91 2.75 -3.20 -5.45
CA THR A 91 2.11 -3.15 -4.13
C THR A 91 3.10 -3.50 -3.02
N LEU A 92 3.94 -4.51 -3.23
CA LEU A 92 5.01 -4.88 -2.28
C LEU A 92 6.05 -3.77 -2.17
N ALA A 93 6.51 -3.20 -3.29
CA ALA A 93 7.41 -2.05 -3.29
C ALA A 93 6.80 -0.83 -2.58
N THR A 94 5.50 -0.60 -2.73
CA THR A 94 4.77 0.44 -1.99
C THR A 94 4.88 0.21 -0.48
N GLN A 95 4.69 -1.03 -0.03
CA GLN A 95 4.79 -1.37 1.39
C GLN A 95 6.23 -1.25 1.89
N TYR A 96 7.24 -1.61 1.09
CA TYR A 96 8.65 -1.39 1.39
C TYR A 96 8.95 0.08 1.68
N TRP A 97 8.53 0.99 0.80
CA TRP A 97 8.77 2.42 0.98
C TRP A 97 7.98 3.04 2.13
N ARG A 98 6.81 2.48 2.47
CA ARG A 98 6.08 2.85 3.69
C ARG A 98 6.87 2.52 4.95
N VAL A 99 7.51 1.34 5.01
CA VAL A 99 8.38 0.95 6.14
C VAL A 99 9.61 1.85 6.24
N LYS A 100 10.22 2.17 5.09
CA LYS A 100 11.36 3.12 5.00
C LYS A 100 10.98 4.58 5.27
N ALA A 101 9.69 4.88 5.42
CA ALA A 101 9.16 6.22 5.60
C ALA A 101 9.48 7.18 4.43
N ASP A 102 9.54 6.66 3.20
CA ASP A 102 9.67 7.47 1.98
C ASP A 102 8.31 7.56 1.25
N PRO A 103 7.53 8.63 1.48
CA PRO A 103 6.20 8.74 0.91
C PRO A 103 6.24 9.03 -0.59
N TYR A 104 7.31 9.65 -1.09
CA TYR A 104 7.45 9.95 -2.52
C TYR A 104 7.59 8.65 -3.32
N GLN A 105 8.53 7.79 -2.92
CA GLN A 105 8.72 6.48 -3.55
C GLN A 105 7.50 5.58 -3.36
N ALA A 106 6.86 5.61 -2.18
CA ALA A 106 5.65 4.83 -1.92
C ALA A 106 4.50 5.24 -2.87
N VAL A 107 4.29 6.55 -3.10
CA VAL A 107 3.28 7.02 -4.05
C VAL A 107 3.66 6.60 -5.49
N GLU A 108 4.93 6.71 -5.89
CA GLU A 108 5.34 6.29 -7.24
C GLU A 108 5.09 4.81 -7.50
N CYS A 109 5.38 3.94 -6.55
CA CYS A 109 5.06 2.53 -6.65
C CYS A 109 3.55 2.28 -6.66
N VAL A 110 2.77 2.93 -5.78
CA VAL A 110 1.32 2.66 -5.72
C VAL A 110 0.58 3.17 -6.96
N ARG A 111 1.06 4.25 -7.60
CA ARG A 111 0.52 4.73 -8.88
C ARG A 111 0.60 3.66 -9.97
N ARG A 112 1.72 2.92 -10.03
CA ARG A 112 1.91 1.80 -10.98
C ARG A 112 1.11 0.57 -10.56
N ALA A 113 1.01 0.28 -9.27
CA ALA A 113 0.13 -0.77 -8.76
C ALA A 113 -1.32 -0.51 -9.18
N LEU A 114 -1.83 0.71 -9.00
CA LEU A 114 -3.17 1.13 -9.43
C LEU A 114 -3.36 1.00 -10.94
N HIS A 115 -2.35 1.39 -11.72
CA HIS A 115 -2.39 1.33 -13.19
C HIS A 115 -2.57 -0.11 -13.72
N PHE A 116 -1.84 -1.07 -13.16
CA PHE A 116 -1.89 -2.47 -13.62
C PHE A 116 -2.90 -3.34 -12.87
N SER A 117 -3.42 -2.89 -11.74
CA SER A 117 -4.32 -3.72 -10.92
C SER A 117 -5.62 -4.04 -11.65
N PRO A 118 -6.02 -5.32 -11.72
CA PRO A 118 -7.30 -5.69 -12.30
C PRO A 118 -8.44 -5.25 -11.38
N ARG A 119 -9.64 -5.08 -11.96
CA ARG A 119 -10.80 -4.51 -11.26
C ARG A 119 -11.14 -5.18 -9.93
N ASN A 120 -11.00 -6.50 -9.84
CA ASN A 120 -11.29 -7.28 -8.64
C ASN A 120 -10.26 -7.08 -7.51
N TYR A 121 -9.03 -6.65 -7.82
CA TYR A 121 -7.97 -6.42 -6.83
C TYR A 121 -7.60 -4.95 -6.65
N CYS A 122 -8.13 -4.04 -7.46
CA CYS A 122 -7.78 -2.61 -7.41
C CYS A 122 -8.08 -1.92 -6.07
N TYR A 123 -8.88 -2.53 -5.18
CA TYR A 123 -9.08 -2.01 -3.82
C TYR A 123 -7.81 -2.09 -2.96
N ILE A 124 -6.94 -3.08 -3.20
CA ILE A 124 -5.71 -3.30 -2.41
C ILE A 124 -4.75 -2.12 -2.55
N PRO A 125 -4.28 -1.73 -3.75
CA PRO A 125 -3.40 -0.57 -3.89
C PRO A 125 -4.09 0.76 -3.49
N LYS A 126 -5.43 0.86 -3.59
CA LYS A 126 -6.15 2.02 -3.05
C LYS A 126 -6.04 2.13 -1.53
N VAL A 127 -6.16 1.02 -0.81
CA VAL A 127 -5.95 0.99 0.65
C VAL A 127 -4.54 1.46 1.01
N HIS A 128 -3.53 1.00 0.26
CA HIS A 128 -2.15 1.48 0.46
C HIS A 128 -2.00 2.98 0.18
N LEU A 129 -2.58 3.49 -0.92
CA LEU A 129 -2.56 4.93 -1.21
C LEU A 129 -3.27 5.74 -0.12
N GLY A 130 -4.44 5.30 0.34
CA GLY A 130 -5.16 5.93 1.45
C GLY A 130 -4.33 5.98 2.72
N ASN A 131 -3.61 4.90 3.06
CA ASN A 131 -2.72 4.86 4.20
C ASN A 131 -1.55 5.86 4.05
N ILE A 132 -0.89 5.89 2.88
CA ILE A 132 0.20 6.83 2.59
C ILE A 132 -0.26 8.28 2.77
N LEU A 133 -1.40 8.64 2.17
CA LEU A 133 -1.97 9.99 2.29
C LEU A 133 -2.32 10.33 3.74
N HIS A 134 -2.93 9.40 4.47
CA HIS A 134 -3.27 9.59 5.87
C HIS A 134 -2.02 9.87 6.72
N ARG A 135 -0.96 9.08 6.54
CA ARG A 135 0.31 9.24 7.24
C ARG A 135 1.03 10.52 6.87
N ALA A 136 0.89 10.95 5.61
CA ALA A 136 1.37 12.24 5.13
C ALA A 136 0.48 13.44 5.53
N ARG A 137 -0.41 13.27 6.52
CA ARG A 137 -1.34 14.29 7.05
C ARG A 137 -2.35 14.81 6.03
N ARG A 138 -2.62 14.04 4.97
CA ARG A 138 -3.67 14.27 3.96
C ARG A 138 -4.86 13.36 4.23
N SER A 139 -5.33 13.36 5.47
CA SER A 139 -6.40 12.47 5.96
C SER A 139 -7.74 12.70 5.25
N ASP A 140 -8.02 13.93 4.83
CA ASP A 140 -9.17 14.30 4.01
C ASP A 140 -9.16 13.59 2.64
N GLU A 141 -8.02 13.56 1.96
CA GLU A 141 -7.86 12.85 0.69
C GLU A 141 -7.85 11.32 0.88
N ALA A 142 -7.29 10.84 1.98
CA ALA A 142 -7.29 9.43 2.33
C ALA A 142 -8.73 8.87 2.44
N VAL A 143 -9.66 9.64 3.02
CA VAL A 143 -11.08 9.28 3.07
C VAL A 143 -11.65 9.03 1.66
N LEU A 144 -11.33 9.89 0.69
CA LEU A 144 -11.81 9.74 -0.69
C LEU A 144 -11.32 8.44 -1.34
N VAL A 145 -10.02 8.15 -1.18
CA VAL A 145 -9.41 6.94 -1.76
C VAL A 145 -9.95 5.68 -1.08
N LEU A 146 -10.15 5.70 0.24
CA LEU A 146 -10.62 4.54 1.00
C LEU A 146 -12.10 4.22 0.75
N HIS A 147 -12.96 5.24 0.60
CA HIS A 147 -14.32 5.01 0.11
C HIS A 147 -14.31 4.40 -1.28
N ALA A 148 -13.48 4.91 -2.19
CA ALA A 148 -13.31 4.31 -3.52
C ALA A 148 -12.72 2.89 -3.48
N ALA A 149 -12.08 2.45 -2.39
CA ALA A 149 -11.68 1.06 -2.19
C ALA A 149 -12.86 0.20 -1.75
N ILE A 150 -13.64 0.67 -0.77
CA ILE A 150 -14.82 -0.01 -0.21
C ILE A 150 -15.93 -0.14 -1.27
N ASP A 151 -16.14 0.88 -2.10
CA ASP A 151 -17.11 0.84 -3.21
C ASP A 151 -16.79 -0.28 -4.21
N HIS A 152 -15.51 -0.60 -4.39
CA HIS A 152 -15.07 -1.68 -5.26
C HIS A 152 -15.13 -3.04 -4.58
N TYR A 153 -14.74 -3.11 -3.31
CA TYR A 153 -14.79 -4.34 -2.53
C TYR A 153 -15.18 -4.04 -1.08
N ARG A 154 -16.48 -4.17 -0.81
CA ARG A 154 -17.10 -3.78 0.46
C ARG A 154 -16.66 -4.63 1.66
N HIS A 155 -16.15 -5.84 1.39
CA HIS A 155 -15.83 -6.85 2.39
C HIS A 155 -14.32 -6.90 2.73
N SER A 156 -13.63 -5.76 2.72
CA SER A 156 -12.23 -5.65 3.16
C SER A 156 -12.14 -5.14 4.59
N PRO A 157 -11.81 -5.99 5.58
CA PRO A 157 -11.57 -5.54 6.95
C PRO A 157 -10.48 -4.47 7.02
N VAL A 158 -9.39 -4.65 6.28
CA VAL A 158 -8.26 -3.69 6.25
C VAL A 158 -8.68 -2.32 5.72
N ALA A 159 -9.55 -2.25 4.71
CA ALA A 159 -10.07 -0.97 4.21
C ALA A 159 -10.90 -0.25 5.29
N HIS A 160 -11.77 -0.99 5.98
CA HIS A 160 -12.60 -0.44 7.07
C HIS A 160 -11.75 -0.01 8.27
N ILE A 161 -10.76 -0.80 8.69
CA ILE A 161 -9.83 -0.42 9.77
C ILE A 161 -9.06 0.85 9.40
N THR A 162 -8.52 0.90 8.19
CA THR A 162 -7.77 2.08 7.72
C THR A 162 -8.66 3.31 7.70
N LEU A 163 -9.89 3.20 7.18
CA LEU A 163 -10.86 4.30 7.16
C LEU A 163 -11.28 4.73 8.57
N GLY A 164 -11.47 3.77 9.48
CA GLY A 164 -11.75 4.01 10.90
C GLY A 164 -10.64 4.84 11.56
N ASN A 165 -9.38 4.48 11.34
CA ASN A 165 -8.21 5.23 11.85
C ASN A 165 -8.14 6.66 11.28
N VAL A 166 -8.44 6.82 9.99
CA VAL A 166 -8.51 8.14 9.35
C VAL A 166 -9.60 8.99 9.98
N TYR A 167 -10.81 8.44 10.17
CA TYR A 167 -11.92 9.14 10.81
C TYR A 167 -11.65 9.48 12.28
N ALA A 168 -10.96 8.61 13.03
CA ALA A 168 -10.54 8.91 14.39
C ALA A 168 -9.59 10.11 14.44
N THR A 169 -8.64 10.19 13.50
CA THR A 169 -7.71 11.33 13.38
C THR A 169 -8.42 12.62 13.01
N LEU A 170 -9.50 12.54 12.23
CA LEU A 170 -10.36 13.66 11.88
C LEU A 170 -11.41 13.98 12.97
N ALA A 171 -11.37 13.30 14.13
CA ALA A 171 -12.32 13.43 15.23
C ALA A 171 -13.79 13.07 14.89
N PHE A 172 -14.02 12.31 13.82
CA PHE A 172 -15.33 11.76 13.47
C PHE A 172 -15.56 10.39 14.14
N TYR A 173 -15.55 10.37 15.47
CA TYR A 173 -15.51 9.14 16.27
C TYR A 173 -16.69 8.19 16.01
N ASN A 174 -17.92 8.71 15.83
CA ASN A 174 -19.09 7.87 15.57
C ASN A 174 -18.94 7.08 14.25
N VAL A 175 -18.39 7.71 13.21
CA VAL A 175 -18.16 7.05 11.92
C VAL A 175 -16.99 6.08 12.02
N SER A 176 -15.95 6.46 12.78
CA SER A 176 -14.80 5.59 13.06
C SER A 176 -15.22 4.28 13.74
N VAL A 177 -16.07 4.34 14.77
CA VAL A 177 -16.61 3.15 15.44
C VAL A 177 -17.37 2.27 14.47
N LEU A 178 -18.24 2.85 13.63
CA LEU A 178 -18.99 2.08 12.63
C LEU A 178 -18.06 1.37 11.62
N CYS A 179 -16.95 2.00 11.24
CA CYS A 179 -15.93 1.36 10.40
C CYS A 179 -15.31 0.14 11.12
N PHE A 180 -14.93 0.27 12.39
CA PHE A 180 -14.37 -0.87 13.14
C PHE A 180 -15.40 -1.99 13.36
N GLU A 181 -16.65 -1.67 13.64
CA GLU A 181 -17.74 -2.66 13.74
C GLU A 181 -17.93 -3.42 12.42
N ASN A 182 -17.89 -2.73 11.28
CA ASN A 182 -17.94 -3.37 9.97
C ASN A 182 -16.75 -4.29 9.73
N ALA A 183 -15.53 -3.90 10.14
CA ALA A 183 -14.35 -4.75 10.04
C ALA A 183 -14.48 -6.03 10.87
N LEU A 184 -14.94 -5.91 12.13
CA LEU A 184 -15.17 -7.04 13.04
C LEU A 184 -16.24 -8.00 12.51
N TYR A 185 -17.32 -7.48 11.92
CA TYR A 185 -18.36 -8.31 11.31
C TYR A 185 -17.81 -9.19 10.17
N MET A 186 -16.79 -8.72 9.45
CA MET A 186 -16.17 -9.42 8.33
C MET A 186 -15.09 -10.42 8.75
N SER A 187 -14.50 -10.22 9.94
CA SER A 187 -13.50 -11.11 10.54
C SER A 187 -13.95 -11.60 11.93
N PRO A 188 -15.02 -12.42 12.01
CA PRO A 188 -15.51 -12.94 13.29
C PRO A 188 -14.48 -13.92 13.88
N GLY A 189 -13.62 -13.41 14.77
CA GLY A 189 -12.54 -14.17 15.41
C GLY A 189 -11.28 -13.37 15.71
N ASP A 190 -11.12 -12.20 15.09
CA ASP A 190 -9.99 -11.31 15.36
C ASP A 190 -10.31 -10.35 16.51
N GLN A 191 -9.86 -10.67 17.72
CA GLN A 191 -10.06 -9.86 18.94
C GLN A 191 -8.94 -8.81 19.15
N SER A 192 -8.04 -8.63 18.16
CA SER A 192 -6.86 -7.77 18.29
C SER A 192 -7.03 -6.35 17.75
N LEU A 193 -8.24 -5.98 17.33
CA LEU A 193 -8.59 -4.64 16.82
C LEU A 193 -9.07 -3.68 17.91
#